data_AF-A0A7J7KN85-F1
#
_entry.id   AF-A0A7J7KN85-F1
#
_cell.length_a   1.000
_cell.length_b   1.000
_cell.length_c   1.000
_cell.angle_alpha   90.00
_cell.angle_beta   90.00
_cell.angle_gamma   90.00
#
_symmetry.space_group_name_H-M   'P 1'
#
loop_
_entity.id
_entity.type
_entity.pdbx_description
1 polymer ?
#
loop_
_entity_poly.entity_id
_entity_poly.type
_entity_poly.pdbx_seq_one_letter_code
_entity_poly.pdbx_strand_id
1 'polypeptide(L)'
;MTYMRRVSQTQQTNNSTNYFASVECSLLVDLCQLGVAVPTPHLKELHRLSLSLVPKCTGANLSELHDLLSRVVFSPIMFRSHLTESSRSDHVTQECVMSLPSISNTYISLLLPLGEQLQHSRNILSRNTEKTSKMLLRHSHTDMLPLDWPYLPIMHLYQTSSDRSVDSQPPPDTCQLLKNSLQLVNLLETLLPDVTKAISVHAKVARVMCSFLLDDGLFHEPDMQRLLTSLLLSYCRHIDRIDFSQPVPGLQAFADLYMAFLDHFEATSFGSSVFSQYVLLPMMQQQSVEYRKLVWTEHALTLRSVFLSPNQLMFPMEKLLYPEEVNATIITGMSANLLSGLITLTRNPVLYVAAVHHVNRFMFTTDGRDADVKLSLLKSAHLCTVESLKNHLIFYKEYKMSGSSVDVNDDTNSSGDINAYIVCYTKLPIQRCNLLKSVT
;
A
#
# COMPACT_ATOMS: atom_id res chain seq x y z
N MET A 1 1.78 25.91 23.48
CA MET A 1 1.58 25.49 22.07
C MET A 1 2.88 25.15 21.33
N THR A 2 3.91 26.00 21.32
CA THR A 2 5.19 25.72 20.64
C THR A 2 5.86 24.42 21.12
N TYR A 3 5.81 24.17 22.43
CA TYR A 3 6.30 22.94 23.03
C TYR A 3 5.57 21.70 22.51
N MET A 4 4.24 21.70 22.52
CA MET A 4 3.42 20.58 22.07
C MET A 4 3.62 20.26 20.59
N ARG A 5 3.74 21.29 19.73
CA ARG A 5 4.07 21.09 18.32
C ARG A 5 5.45 20.42 18.17
N ARG A 6 6.44 20.87 18.95
CA ARG A 6 7.77 20.27 18.97
C ARG A 6 7.68 18.81 19.40
N VAL A 7 7.00 18.50 20.51
CA VAL A 7 6.85 17.12 21.01
C VAL A 7 6.11 16.22 20.03
N SER A 8 5.07 16.72 19.35
CA SER A 8 4.35 15.96 18.31
C SER A 8 5.20 15.71 17.05
N GLN A 9 6.20 16.55 16.79
CA GLN A 9 7.12 16.43 15.66
C GLN A 9 8.37 15.63 16.02
N THR A 10 8.76 15.60 17.30
CA THR A 10 9.89 14.82 17.81
C THR A 10 9.49 13.35 17.91
N GLN A 11 9.83 12.60 16.86
CA GLN A 11 9.59 11.16 16.72
C GLN A 11 10.66 10.30 17.44
N GLN A 12 11.63 10.91 18.12
CA GLN A 12 12.65 10.18 18.86
C GLN A 12 12.02 9.45 20.06
N THR A 13 12.17 8.14 20.08
CA THR A 13 11.75 7.20 21.13
C THR A 13 12.72 7.15 22.32
N ASN A 14 13.53 8.19 22.54
CA ASN A 14 14.54 8.22 23.60
C ASN A 14 13.95 8.56 24.98
N ASN A 15 12.80 7.98 25.32
CA ASN A 15 12.25 8.05 26.69
C ASN A 15 13.15 7.33 27.70
N SER A 16 14.04 6.44 27.25
CA SER A 16 14.99 5.72 28.10
C SER A 16 16.14 6.58 28.64
N THR A 17 16.35 7.80 28.11
CA THR A 17 17.46 8.68 28.52
C THR A 17 17.03 9.81 29.46
N ASN A 18 15.73 10.05 29.61
CA ASN A 18 15.20 11.17 30.40
C ASN A 18 14.36 10.66 31.58
N TYR A 19 14.88 10.81 32.79
CA TYR A 19 14.19 10.47 34.04
C TYR A 19 12.78 11.11 34.16
N PHE A 20 12.60 12.31 33.60
CA PHE A 20 11.33 13.04 33.62
C PHE A 20 10.38 12.68 32.47
N ALA A 21 10.76 11.82 31.52
CA ALA A 21 9.93 11.51 30.35
C ALA A 21 8.58 10.88 30.72
N SER A 22 8.53 10.09 31.79
CA SER A 22 7.28 9.50 32.29
C SER A 22 6.33 10.57 32.86
N VAL A 23 6.85 11.48 33.70
CA VAL A 23 6.06 12.58 34.29
C VAL A 23 5.59 13.56 33.21
N GLU A 24 6.45 13.85 32.24
CA GLU A 24 6.09 14.67 31.08
C GLU A 24 4.98 14.00 30.27
N CYS A 25 5.08 12.70 30.01
CA CYS A 25 4.06 11.94 29.29
C CYS A 25 2.71 11.98 30.00
N SER A 26 2.68 11.72 31.32
CA SER A 26 1.46 11.82 32.15
C SER A 26 0.82 13.21 32.06
N LEU A 27 1.62 14.28 32.20
CA LEU A 27 1.12 15.66 32.10
C LEU A 27 0.55 15.98 30.72
N LEU A 28 1.16 15.48 29.65
CA LEU A 28 0.66 15.65 28.28
C LEU A 28 -0.61 14.84 28.03
N VAL A 29 -0.77 13.66 28.64
CA VAL A 29 -2.00 12.87 28.61
C VAL A 29 -3.13 13.62 29.31
N ASP A 30 -2.89 14.15 30.51
CA ASP A 30 -3.89 14.94 31.26
C ASP A 30 -4.34 16.18 30.47
N LEU A 31 -3.39 16.86 29.83
CA LEU A 31 -3.68 18.02 28.97
C LEU A 31 -4.57 17.63 27.78
N CYS A 32 -4.31 16.48 27.15
CA CYS A 32 -5.14 15.94 26.08
C CYS A 32 -6.56 15.62 26.56
N GLN A 33 -6.70 15.03 27.76
CA GLN A 33 -8.01 14.72 28.34
C GLN A 33 -8.81 15.98 28.67
N LEU A 34 -8.16 16.99 29.29
CA LEU A 34 -8.78 18.29 29.56
C LEU A 34 -9.23 18.98 28.27
N GLY A 35 -8.44 18.87 27.21
CA GLY A 35 -8.76 19.44 25.90
C GLY A 35 -10.00 18.84 25.22
N VAL A 36 -10.38 17.60 25.56
CA VAL A 36 -11.66 16.98 25.11
C VAL A 36 -12.82 17.45 25.98
N ALA A 37 -12.60 17.60 27.28
CA ALA A 37 -13.64 18.01 28.23
C ALA A 37 -14.02 19.50 28.09
N VAL A 38 -13.07 20.34 27.67
CA VAL A 38 -13.25 21.79 27.51
C VAL A 38 -13.20 22.16 26.04
N PRO A 39 -14.15 22.95 25.50
CA PRO A 39 -14.08 23.45 24.13
C PRO A 39 -12.81 24.27 23.91
N THR A 40 -11.88 23.77 23.10
CA THR A 40 -10.63 24.46 22.79
C THR A 40 -10.48 24.68 21.28
N PRO A 41 -9.88 25.79 20.84
CA PRO A 41 -9.60 26.02 19.41
C PRO A 41 -8.45 25.15 18.88
N HIS A 42 -7.79 24.37 19.73
CA HIS A 42 -6.56 23.63 19.44
C HIS A 42 -6.74 22.10 19.41
N LEU A 43 -7.97 21.64 19.17
CA LEU A 43 -8.30 20.21 19.11
C LEU A 43 -7.44 19.45 18.08
N LYS A 44 -7.12 20.08 16.95
CA LYS A 44 -6.27 19.46 15.90
C LYS A 44 -4.87 19.16 16.39
N GLU A 45 -4.25 20.09 17.11
CA GLU A 45 -2.92 19.91 17.69
C GLU A 45 -2.92 18.93 18.86
N LEU A 46 -3.96 18.96 19.69
CA LEU A 46 -4.15 18.00 20.78
C LEU A 46 -4.32 16.58 20.26
N HIS A 47 -5.08 16.39 19.19
CA HIS A 47 -5.27 15.08 18.57
C HIS A 47 -3.98 14.52 17.95
N ARG A 48 -3.20 15.38 17.26
CA ARG A 48 -1.87 15.01 16.77
C ARG A 48 -0.94 14.60 17.91
N LEU A 49 -0.96 15.37 19.00
CA LEU A 49 -0.18 15.06 20.19
C LEU A 49 -0.61 13.71 20.78
N SER A 50 -1.91 13.47 20.97
CA SER A 50 -2.40 12.20 21.54
C SER A 50 -1.96 10.99 20.72
N LEU A 51 -2.01 11.07 19.39
CA LEU A 51 -1.54 9.99 18.51
C LEU A 51 -0.04 9.73 18.62
N SER A 52 0.77 10.78 18.83
CA SER A 52 2.22 10.66 19.05
C SER A 52 2.60 10.15 20.46
N LEU A 53 1.67 10.25 21.42
CA LEU A 53 1.86 9.77 22.79
C LEU A 53 1.53 8.28 22.94
N VAL A 54 0.67 7.70 22.09
CA VAL A 54 0.29 6.27 22.16
C VAL A 54 1.53 5.35 22.23
N PRO A 55 2.55 5.48 21.35
CA PRO A 55 3.80 4.72 21.46
C PRO A 55 4.60 4.91 22.75
N LYS A 56 4.42 6.06 23.40
CA LYS A 56 5.19 6.51 24.56
C LYS A 56 4.58 6.04 25.88
N CYS A 57 3.27 5.76 25.90
CA CYS A 57 2.52 5.30 27.05
C CYS A 57 2.59 3.76 27.17
N THR A 58 3.72 3.16 27.53
CA THR A 58 3.80 1.70 27.73
C THR A 58 4.46 1.28 29.05
N GLY A 59 4.21 0.03 29.45
CA GLY A 59 4.74 -0.54 30.69
C GLY A 59 3.88 -0.25 31.93
N ALA A 60 4.26 0.75 32.71
CA ALA A 60 3.62 1.07 34.00
C ALA A 60 2.30 1.87 33.87
N ASN A 61 2.11 2.56 32.74
CA ASN A 61 1.04 3.54 32.54
C ASN A 61 -0.12 3.02 31.66
N LEU A 62 -0.44 1.72 31.75
CA LEU A 62 -1.55 1.12 30.99
C LEU A 62 -2.89 1.81 31.22
N SER A 63 -3.11 2.35 32.42
CA SER A 63 -4.29 3.15 32.74
C SER A 63 -4.37 4.46 31.94
N GLU A 64 -3.25 5.17 31.79
CA GLU A 64 -3.17 6.38 30.97
C GLU A 64 -3.35 6.07 29.48
N LEU A 65 -2.74 4.98 28.99
CA LEU A 65 -2.94 4.52 27.61
C LEU A 65 -4.40 4.18 27.34
N HIS A 66 -5.06 3.47 28.26
CA HIS A 66 -6.49 3.17 28.17
C HIS A 66 -7.32 4.45 28.07
N ASP A 67 -7.09 5.42 28.95
CA ASP A 67 -7.87 6.66 28.98
C ASP A 67 -7.57 7.55 27.76
N LEU A 68 -6.33 7.56 27.29
CA LEU A 68 -5.93 8.23 26.06
C LEU A 68 -6.65 7.64 24.83
N LEU A 69 -6.67 6.31 24.69
CA LEU A 69 -7.35 5.65 23.57
C LEU A 69 -8.87 5.85 23.64
N SER A 70 -9.47 5.56 24.80
CA SER A 70 -10.93 5.55 24.97
C SER A 70 -11.56 6.95 24.98
N ARG A 71 -10.87 7.98 25.48
CA ARG A 71 -11.46 9.32 25.65
C ARG A 71 -10.96 10.34 24.63
N VAL A 72 -9.74 10.17 24.11
CA VAL A 72 -9.08 11.19 23.28
C VAL A 72 -8.89 10.71 21.84
N VAL A 73 -8.11 9.66 21.61
CA VAL A 73 -7.68 9.24 20.27
C VAL A 73 -8.86 8.85 19.40
N PHE A 74 -9.79 8.03 19.91
CA PHE A 74 -10.97 7.60 19.14
C PHE A 74 -12.18 8.52 19.33
N SER A 75 -12.00 9.72 19.88
CA SER A 75 -13.10 10.66 20.09
C SER A 75 -13.63 11.20 18.75
N PRO A 76 -14.94 11.10 18.47
CA PRO A 76 -15.54 11.66 17.26
C PRO A 76 -15.34 13.18 17.14
N ILE A 77 -15.24 13.89 18.27
CA ILE A 77 -15.02 15.34 18.31
C ILE A 77 -13.66 15.68 17.72
N MET A 78 -12.64 14.88 18.03
CA MET A 78 -11.28 15.07 17.51
C MET A 78 -11.25 14.90 16.00
N PHE A 79 -11.77 13.79 15.47
CA PHE A 79 -11.82 13.55 14.02
C PHE A 79 -12.68 14.57 13.27
N ARG A 80 -13.83 14.99 13.83
CA ARG A 80 -14.68 16.02 13.23
C ARG A 80 -13.98 17.37 13.11
N SER A 81 -13.05 17.68 14.00
CA SER A 81 -12.26 18.92 13.91
C SER A 81 -11.38 18.96 12.65
N HIS A 82 -10.97 17.80 12.12
CA HIS A 82 -10.15 17.69 10.91
C HIS A 82 -10.95 17.68 9.61
N LEU A 83 -12.28 17.51 9.67
CA LEU A 83 -13.12 17.44 8.47
C LEU A 83 -13.19 18.80 7.77
N THR A 84 -12.58 18.87 6.59
CA THR A 84 -12.75 19.96 5.61
C THR A 84 -14.02 19.75 4.79
N GLU A 85 -14.49 20.76 4.06
CA GLU A 85 -15.66 20.62 3.17
C GLU A 85 -15.49 19.51 2.14
N SER A 86 -14.29 19.34 1.56
CA SER A 86 -13.97 18.25 0.64
C SER A 86 -13.93 16.87 1.31
N SER A 87 -13.52 16.79 2.58
CA SER A 87 -13.53 15.51 3.34
C SER A 87 -14.93 15.16 3.88
N ARG A 88 -15.85 16.13 3.92
CA ARG A 88 -17.26 15.87 4.30
C ARG A 88 -18.05 15.22 3.18
N SER A 89 -17.70 15.50 1.92
CA SER A 89 -18.29 14.84 0.75
C SER A 89 -17.73 13.44 0.49
N ASP A 90 -16.60 13.08 1.09
CA ASP A 90 -16.05 11.73 0.95
C ASP A 90 -16.82 10.74 1.85
N HIS A 91 -17.63 9.91 1.21
CA HIS A 91 -18.44 8.89 1.86
C HIS A 91 -17.61 7.89 2.67
N VAL A 92 -16.41 7.54 2.20
CA VAL A 92 -15.54 6.58 2.91
C VAL A 92 -15.09 7.16 4.25
N THR A 93 -14.63 8.40 4.25
CA THR A 93 -14.21 9.09 5.49
C THR A 93 -15.37 9.23 6.48
N GLN A 94 -16.57 9.58 6.02
CA GLN A 94 -17.74 9.67 6.91
C GLN A 94 -18.14 8.32 7.51
N GLU A 95 -18.16 7.26 6.69
CA GLU A 95 -18.45 5.90 7.16
C GLU A 95 -17.46 5.47 8.25
N CYS A 96 -16.16 5.72 8.04
CA CYS A 96 -15.11 5.41 9.01
C CYS A 96 -15.29 6.19 10.33
N VAL A 97 -15.68 7.47 10.28
CA VAL A 97 -15.97 8.27 11.49
C VAL A 97 -17.15 7.70 12.27
N MET A 98 -18.17 7.18 11.59
CA MET A 98 -19.32 6.55 12.24
C MET A 98 -18.97 5.21 12.89
N SER A 99 -18.00 4.48 12.34
CA SER A 99 -17.49 3.21 12.90
C SER A 99 -16.48 3.37 14.05
N LEU A 100 -16.13 4.60 14.45
CA LEU A 100 -15.13 4.87 15.52
C LEU A 100 -15.33 4.07 16.82
N PRO A 101 -16.55 3.87 17.36
CA PRO A 101 -16.72 3.05 18.55
C PRO A 101 -16.27 1.59 18.36
N SER A 102 -16.56 1.01 17.20
CA SER A 102 -16.12 -0.36 16.84
C SER A 102 -14.59 -0.41 16.72
N ILE A 103 -14.01 0.57 16.02
CA ILE A 103 -12.55 0.73 15.88
C ILE A 103 -11.90 0.84 17.26
N SER A 104 -12.41 1.71 18.13
CA SER A 104 -11.90 1.89 19.48
C SER A 104 -11.88 0.58 20.27
N ASN A 105 -12.98 -0.18 20.24
CA ASN A 105 -13.07 -1.45 20.96
C ASN A 105 -12.03 -2.46 20.46
N THR A 106 -11.84 -2.54 19.14
CA THR A 106 -10.82 -3.38 18.49
C THR A 106 -9.40 -3.05 18.96
N TYR A 107 -9.00 -1.78 18.96
CA TYR A 107 -7.63 -1.43 19.35
C TYR A 107 -7.42 -1.53 20.85
N ILE A 108 -8.43 -1.21 21.67
CA ILE A 108 -8.35 -1.36 23.12
C ILE A 108 -8.22 -2.84 23.49
N SER A 109 -9.00 -3.74 22.87
CA SER A 109 -8.93 -5.17 23.19
C SER A 109 -7.60 -5.80 22.77
N LEU A 110 -7.01 -5.34 21.66
CA LEU A 110 -5.75 -5.86 21.16
C LEU A 110 -4.53 -5.31 21.92
N LEU A 111 -4.50 -4.00 22.17
CA LEU A 111 -3.31 -3.32 22.73
C LEU A 111 -3.23 -3.37 24.25
N LEU A 112 -4.34 -3.61 24.95
CA LEU A 112 -4.38 -3.61 26.41
C LEU A 112 -4.77 -4.98 26.96
N PRO A 113 -3.93 -5.61 27.80
CA PRO A 113 -4.29 -6.85 28.46
C PRO A 113 -5.47 -6.63 29.41
N LEU A 114 -6.50 -7.46 29.27
CA LEU A 114 -7.73 -7.37 30.07
C LEU A 114 -7.46 -7.70 31.55
N GLY A 115 -8.08 -6.91 32.44
CA GLY A 115 -8.30 -7.27 33.84
C GLY A 115 -7.24 -6.79 34.83
N GLU A 116 -6.36 -7.69 35.26
CA GLU A 116 -5.54 -7.48 36.47
C GLU A 116 -4.44 -6.44 36.30
N GLN A 117 -3.78 -6.40 35.13
CA GLN A 117 -2.68 -5.47 34.88
C GLN A 117 -3.16 -4.02 34.73
N LEU A 118 -4.32 -3.82 34.09
CA LEU A 118 -4.96 -2.52 33.97
C LEU A 118 -5.46 -2.02 35.33
N GLN A 119 -6.11 -2.88 36.11
CA GLN A 119 -6.56 -2.54 37.47
C GLN A 119 -5.37 -2.22 38.39
N HIS A 120 -4.28 -2.97 38.28
CA HIS A 120 -3.06 -2.70 39.01
C HIS A 120 -2.47 -1.32 38.66
N SER A 121 -2.37 -0.98 37.37
CA SER A 121 -1.93 0.34 36.92
C SER A 121 -2.85 1.46 37.44
N ARG A 122 -4.17 1.27 37.41
CA ARG A 122 -5.13 2.24 37.97
C ARG A 122 -4.98 2.41 39.48
N ASN A 123 -4.75 1.34 40.22
CA ASN A 123 -4.55 1.40 41.67
C ASN A 123 -3.25 2.13 42.04
N ILE A 124 -2.18 1.95 41.25
CA ILE A 124 -0.93 2.71 41.39
C ILE A 124 -1.18 4.21 41.12
N LEU A 125 -1.82 4.55 40.00
CA LEU A 125 -2.09 5.94 39.62
C LEU A 125 -3.01 6.65 40.63
N SER A 126 -4.02 5.96 41.14
CA SER A 126 -4.95 6.48 42.15
C SER A 126 -4.40 6.45 43.59
N ARG A 127 -3.13 6.06 43.78
CA ARG A 127 -2.46 5.93 45.09
C ARG A 127 -3.19 5.01 46.08
N ASN A 128 -3.97 4.06 45.56
CA ASN A 128 -4.70 3.06 46.35
C ASN A 128 -3.78 1.87 46.70
N THR A 129 -2.78 2.14 47.53
CA THR A 129 -1.70 1.18 47.87
C THR A 129 -2.19 -0.05 48.62
N GLU A 130 -3.37 0.01 49.23
CA GLU A 130 -4.00 -1.09 49.97
C GLU A 130 -4.42 -2.27 49.09
N LYS A 131 -4.64 -2.02 47.79
CA LYS A 131 -5.10 -3.03 46.81
C LYS A 131 -4.00 -3.56 45.89
N THR A 132 -2.75 -3.13 46.11
CA THR A 132 -1.60 -3.49 45.25
C THR A 132 -0.66 -4.41 46.00
N SER A 133 -0.67 -5.71 45.67
CA SER A 133 0.19 -6.73 46.30
C SER A 133 1.67 -6.67 45.87
N LYS A 134 2.00 -5.87 44.85
CA LYS A 134 3.36 -5.70 44.31
C LYS A 134 3.62 -4.21 44.09
N MET A 135 4.45 -3.60 44.93
CA MET A 135 4.84 -2.18 44.81
C MET A 135 6.06 -1.95 43.90
N LEU A 136 6.62 -3.03 43.34
CA LEU A 136 7.76 -2.94 42.44
C LEU A 136 7.31 -2.29 41.12
N LEU A 137 7.87 -1.11 40.84
CA LEU A 137 7.92 -0.56 39.49
C LEU A 137 8.54 -1.63 38.59
N ARG A 138 7.72 -2.29 37.77
CA ARG A 138 8.28 -3.07 36.65
C ARG A 138 8.96 -2.05 35.75
N HIS A 139 10.29 -1.94 35.86
CA HIS A 139 11.14 -1.39 34.80
C HIS A 139 10.95 -2.29 33.57
N SER A 140 9.87 -2.06 32.84
CA SER A 140 9.69 -2.61 31.50
C SER A 140 10.52 -1.71 30.59
N HIS A 141 11.80 -2.06 30.46
CA HIS A 141 12.60 -1.59 29.33
C HIS A 141 12.13 -2.20 28.00
N THR A 142 11.06 -2.98 28.03
CA THR A 142 10.52 -3.74 26.91
C THR A 142 9.09 -3.29 26.66
N ASP A 143 8.86 -2.93 25.39
CA ASP A 143 7.56 -2.79 24.73
C ASP A 143 6.96 -1.39 24.70
N MET A 144 7.75 -0.38 24.29
CA MET A 144 7.16 0.76 23.58
C MET A 144 6.41 0.24 22.35
N LEU A 145 5.17 0.70 22.13
CA LEU A 145 4.45 0.34 20.92
C LEU A 145 5.23 0.91 19.72
N PRO A 146 5.31 0.18 18.62
CA PRO A 146 6.00 0.67 17.44
C PRO A 146 5.26 1.86 16.84
N LEU A 147 5.96 2.69 16.06
CA LEU A 147 5.38 3.91 15.47
C LEU A 147 4.22 3.59 14.49
N ASP A 148 4.25 2.40 13.89
CA ASP A 148 3.23 1.81 13.03
C ASP A 148 2.15 1.04 13.81
N TRP A 149 1.91 1.38 15.08
CA TRP A 149 0.84 0.81 15.89
C TRP A 149 -0.54 0.74 15.20
N PRO A 150 -0.94 1.67 14.30
CA PRO A 150 -2.22 1.55 13.59
C PRO A 150 -2.31 0.29 12.73
N TYR A 151 -1.20 -0.30 12.30
CA TYR A 151 -1.18 -1.51 11.50
C TYR A 151 -1.03 -2.79 12.33
N LEU A 152 -0.81 -2.69 13.66
CA LEU A 152 -0.61 -3.86 14.52
C LEU A 152 -1.71 -4.91 14.44
N PRO A 153 -3.01 -4.58 14.37
CA PRO A 153 -4.02 -5.63 14.24
C PRO A 153 -3.89 -6.43 12.94
N ILE A 154 -3.54 -5.77 11.83
CA ILE A 154 -3.32 -6.45 10.54
C ILE A 154 -2.11 -7.38 10.66
N MET A 155 -1.03 -6.89 11.26
CA MET A 155 0.18 -7.67 11.49
C MET A 155 -0.05 -8.86 12.42
N HIS A 156 -0.82 -8.66 13.50
CA HIS A 156 -1.18 -9.72 14.44
C HIS A 156 -2.02 -10.80 13.75
N LEU A 157 -3.01 -10.40 12.93
CA LEU A 157 -3.80 -11.33 12.14
C LEU A 157 -2.93 -12.14 11.17
N TYR A 158 -2.01 -11.47 10.48
CA TYR A 158 -1.12 -12.09 9.49
C TYR A 158 -0.13 -13.08 10.13
N GLN A 159 0.46 -12.70 11.27
CA GLN A 159 1.35 -13.61 12.03
C GLN A 159 0.56 -14.82 12.55
N THR A 160 -0.64 -14.58 13.08
CA THR A 160 -1.49 -15.67 13.59
C THR A 160 -2.00 -16.57 12.46
N SER A 161 -2.22 -16.07 11.24
CA SER A 161 -2.60 -16.90 10.09
C SER A 161 -1.41 -17.70 9.56
N SER A 162 -0.21 -17.13 9.55
CA SER A 162 1.02 -17.82 9.13
C SER A 162 1.40 -18.97 10.07
N ASP A 163 1.12 -18.85 11.36
CA ASP A 163 1.42 -19.89 12.36
C ASP A 163 0.36 -21.00 12.45
N ARG A 164 -0.77 -20.86 11.74
CA ARG A 164 -1.88 -21.82 11.80
C ARG A 164 -1.66 -23.03 10.90
N SER A 165 -2.05 -24.20 11.40
CA SER A 165 -2.25 -25.38 10.56
C SER A 165 -3.49 -25.21 9.68
N VAL A 166 -3.44 -25.78 8.48
CA VAL A 166 -4.44 -25.64 7.38
C VAL A 166 -5.89 -25.96 7.81
N ASP A 167 -6.10 -26.69 8.90
CA ASP A 167 -7.42 -27.10 9.41
C ASP A 167 -8.03 -26.18 10.48
N SER A 168 -7.34 -25.12 10.90
CA SER A 168 -7.85 -24.24 11.97
C SER A 168 -8.69 -23.09 11.43
N GLN A 169 -9.98 -23.05 11.82
CA GLN A 169 -10.90 -21.99 11.41
C GLN A 169 -10.37 -20.61 11.82
N PRO A 170 -10.55 -19.57 10.98
CA PRO A 170 -10.21 -18.21 11.35
C PRO A 170 -11.03 -17.77 12.56
N PRO A 171 -10.50 -16.90 13.44
CA PRO A 171 -11.20 -16.43 14.60
C PRO A 171 -12.43 -15.65 14.12
N PRO A 172 -13.56 -15.78 14.83
CA PRO A 172 -14.87 -15.31 14.36
C PRO A 172 -14.89 -13.80 14.06
N ASP A 173 -13.96 -13.03 14.63
CA ASP A 173 -13.90 -11.57 14.49
C ASP A 173 -12.89 -11.07 13.43
N THR A 174 -12.27 -11.95 12.64
CA THR A 174 -11.20 -11.57 11.67
C THR A 174 -11.64 -10.48 10.70
N CYS A 175 -12.83 -10.64 10.10
CA CYS A 175 -13.36 -9.67 9.13
C CYS A 175 -13.59 -8.29 9.77
N GLN A 176 -14.23 -8.25 10.95
CA GLN A 176 -14.51 -7.00 11.65
C GLN A 176 -13.21 -6.33 12.14
N LEU A 177 -12.26 -7.13 12.64
CA LEU A 177 -10.96 -6.64 13.09
C LEU A 177 -10.18 -6.01 11.93
N LEU A 178 -10.13 -6.69 10.79
CA LEU A 178 -9.49 -6.17 9.58
C LEU A 178 -10.19 -4.90 9.08
N LYS A 179 -11.52 -4.89 9.02
CA LYS A 179 -12.31 -3.73 8.58
C LYS A 179 -12.00 -2.52 9.46
N ASN A 180 -12.09 -2.68 10.77
CA ASN A 180 -11.79 -1.61 11.73
C ASN A 180 -10.36 -1.08 11.59
N SER A 181 -9.41 -1.96 11.29
CA SER A 181 -8.01 -1.59 11.11
C SER A 181 -7.79 -0.79 9.83
N LEU A 182 -8.34 -1.25 8.71
CA LEU A 182 -8.28 -0.53 7.44
C LEU A 182 -9.04 0.81 7.52
N GLN A 183 -10.14 0.88 8.25
CA GLN A 183 -10.86 2.13 8.50
C GLN A 183 -10.02 3.13 9.31
N LEU A 184 -9.34 2.70 10.37
CA LEU A 184 -8.45 3.58 11.12
C LEU A 184 -7.31 4.10 10.26
N VAL A 185 -6.63 3.21 9.52
CA VAL A 185 -5.54 3.61 8.63
C VAL A 185 -6.03 4.60 7.58
N ASN A 186 -7.22 4.39 6.98
CA ASN A 186 -7.81 5.34 6.05
C ASN A 186 -8.06 6.72 6.69
N LEU A 187 -8.61 6.76 7.91
CA LEU A 187 -8.82 8.03 8.63
C LEU A 187 -7.50 8.76 8.88
N LEU A 188 -6.46 8.03 9.29
CA LEU A 188 -5.16 8.61 9.57
C LEU A 188 -4.48 9.13 8.29
N GLU A 189 -4.51 8.38 7.20
CA GLU A 189 -3.95 8.83 5.92
C GLU A 189 -4.70 10.02 5.32
N THR A 190 -6.03 10.05 5.44
CA THR A 190 -6.86 11.12 4.85
C THR A 190 -6.85 12.40 5.67
N LEU A 191 -6.96 12.29 7.01
CA LEU A 191 -7.15 13.46 7.89
C LEU A 191 -5.86 13.91 8.59
N LEU A 192 -4.89 13.01 8.75
CA LEU A 192 -3.70 13.20 9.59
C LEU A 192 -2.41 12.67 8.92
N PRO A 193 -2.12 13.01 7.65
CA PRO A 193 -0.95 12.49 6.94
C PRO A 193 0.39 12.85 7.61
N ASP A 194 0.43 13.93 8.41
CA ASP A 194 1.60 14.33 9.19
C ASP A 194 2.01 13.26 10.23
N VAL A 195 1.02 12.58 10.82
CA VAL A 195 1.25 11.55 11.85
C VAL A 195 1.82 10.30 11.20
N THR A 196 1.27 9.91 10.05
CA THR A 196 1.70 8.71 9.34
C THR A 196 2.97 8.92 8.51
N LYS A 197 3.44 10.17 8.35
CA LYS A 197 4.67 10.51 7.62
C LYS A 197 5.93 9.85 8.19
N ALA A 198 5.92 9.50 9.48
CA ALA A 198 7.01 8.77 10.14
C ALA A 198 7.25 7.38 9.53
N ILE A 199 6.17 6.76 9.05
CA ILE A 199 6.18 5.40 8.52
C ILE A 199 6.48 5.50 7.02
N SER A 200 7.48 4.75 6.55
CA SER A 200 7.83 4.73 5.12
C SER A 200 6.66 4.19 4.28
N VAL A 201 6.51 4.74 3.07
CA VAL A 201 5.37 4.39 2.19
C VAL A 201 5.42 2.90 1.80
N HIS A 202 6.59 2.35 1.51
CA HIS A 202 6.75 0.92 1.22
C HIS A 202 6.31 0.03 2.38
N ALA A 203 6.60 0.44 3.62
CA ALA A 203 6.21 -0.32 4.81
C ALA A 203 4.69 -0.25 5.04
N LYS A 204 4.04 0.88 4.74
CA LYS A 204 2.57 0.98 4.75
C LYS A 204 1.94 0.05 3.71
N VAL A 205 2.47 0.05 2.49
CA VAL A 205 2.00 -0.82 1.40
C VAL A 205 2.17 -2.28 1.78
N ALA A 206 3.35 -2.69 2.26
CA ALA A 206 3.61 -4.06 2.67
C ALA A 206 2.64 -4.55 3.76
N ARG A 207 2.36 -3.73 4.78
CA ARG A 207 1.38 -4.07 5.82
C ARG A 207 -0.04 -4.19 5.29
N VAL A 208 -0.43 -3.38 4.30
CA VAL A 208 -1.72 -3.53 3.64
C VAL A 208 -1.75 -4.76 2.74
N MET A 209 -0.65 -5.12 2.08
CA MET A 209 -0.55 -6.38 1.32
C MET A 209 -0.80 -7.61 2.20
N CYS A 210 -0.33 -7.60 3.46
CA CYS A 210 -0.65 -8.65 4.43
C CYS A 210 -2.15 -8.87 4.64
N SER A 211 -3.00 -7.84 4.47
CA SER A 211 -4.46 -8.00 4.60
C SER A 211 -5.09 -8.89 3.54
N PHE A 212 -4.47 -8.99 2.35
CA PHE A 212 -4.92 -9.90 1.30
C PHE A 212 -4.59 -11.36 1.63
N LEU A 213 -3.56 -11.61 2.44
CA LEU A 213 -3.06 -12.95 2.76
C LEU A 213 -3.77 -13.61 3.95
N LEU A 214 -4.85 -13.03 4.45
CA LEU A 214 -5.53 -13.53 5.66
C LEU A 214 -6.53 -14.63 5.35
N ASP A 215 -7.38 -14.43 4.33
CA ASP A 215 -8.45 -15.34 3.93
C ASP A 215 -8.89 -15.00 2.50
N ASP A 216 -9.14 -16.03 1.71
CA ASP A 216 -9.45 -16.00 0.27
C ASP A 216 -10.66 -15.13 -0.09
N GLY A 217 -11.59 -14.89 0.86
CA GLY A 217 -12.84 -14.16 0.62
C GLY A 217 -12.84 -12.69 1.06
N LEU A 218 -12.01 -12.31 2.03
CA LEU A 218 -12.20 -11.05 2.76
C LEU A 218 -12.00 -9.80 1.91
N PHE A 219 -11.10 -9.84 0.95
CA PHE A 219 -10.85 -8.69 0.07
C PHE A 219 -11.88 -8.55 -1.06
N HIS A 220 -12.77 -9.53 -1.26
CA HIS A 220 -13.88 -9.44 -2.22
C HIS A 220 -15.05 -8.61 -1.68
N GLU A 221 -15.12 -8.41 -0.36
CA GLU A 221 -16.14 -7.58 0.25
C GLU A 221 -16.07 -6.14 -0.27
N PRO A 222 -17.19 -5.56 -0.74
CA PRO A 222 -17.21 -4.26 -1.40
C PRO A 222 -16.68 -3.15 -0.50
N ASP A 223 -16.94 -3.23 0.80
CA ASP A 223 -16.43 -2.26 1.78
C ASP A 223 -14.90 -2.32 1.89
N MET A 224 -14.34 -3.54 1.91
CA MET A 224 -12.88 -3.74 1.97
C MET A 224 -12.23 -3.23 0.69
N GLN A 225 -12.80 -3.52 -0.48
CA GLN A 225 -12.30 -3.02 -1.75
C GLN A 225 -12.26 -1.49 -1.81
N ARG A 226 -13.30 -0.81 -1.30
CA ARG A 226 -13.34 0.65 -1.20
C ARG A 226 -12.21 1.17 -0.28
N LEU A 227 -12.02 0.55 0.88
CA LEU A 227 -10.96 0.93 1.82
C LEU A 227 -9.56 0.71 1.24
N LEU A 228 -9.31 -0.44 0.62
CA LEU A 228 -8.02 -0.80 0.00
C LEU A 228 -7.69 0.09 -1.19
N THR A 229 -8.71 0.45 -1.99
CA THR A 229 -8.62 1.42 -3.09
C THR A 229 -8.24 2.81 -2.57
N SER A 230 -8.94 3.30 -1.54
CA SER A 230 -8.67 4.60 -0.93
C SER A 230 -7.23 4.69 -0.39
N LEU A 231 -6.76 3.64 0.30
CA LEU A 231 -5.38 3.57 0.77
C LEU A 231 -4.37 3.57 -0.38
N LEU A 232 -4.61 2.77 -1.41
CA LEU A 232 -3.73 2.71 -2.58
C LEU A 232 -3.60 4.08 -3.24
N LEU A 233 -4.71 4.78 -3.45
CA LEU A 233 -4.71 6.14 -3.98
C LEU A 233 -3.90 7.10 -3.11
N SER A 234 -4.00 7.00 -1.78
CA SER A 234 -3.20 7.80 -0.86
C SER A 234 -1.70 7.52 -1.01
N TYR A 235 -1.31 6.25 -1.07
CA TYR A 235 0.09 5.85 -1.20
C TYR A 235 0.69 6.22 -2.56
N CYS A 236 -0.08 6.10 -3.64
CA CYS A 236 0.33 6.47 -5.00
C CYS A 236 0.63 7.97 -5.16
N ARG A 237 0.11 8.86 -4.29
CA ARG A 237 0.54 10.28 -4.25
C ARG A 237 2.01 10.46 -3.88
N HIS A 238 2.61 9.44 -3.28
CA HIS A 238 4.01 9.42 -2.85
C HIS A 238 4.78 8.25 -3.49
N ILE A 239 4.37 7.86 -4.70
CA ILE A 239 4.93 6.70 -5.41
C ILE A 239 6.44 6.75 -5.60
N ASP A 240 7.03 7.94 -5.73
CA ASP A 240 8.48 8.14 -5.84
C ASP A 240 9.25 7.80 -4.56
N ARG A 241 8.56 7.68 -3.42
CA ARG A 241 9.15 7.31 -2.12
C ARG A 241 8.99 5.82 -1.79
N ILE A 242 8.35 5.06 -2.67
CA ILE A 242 8.22 3.62 -2.51
C ILE A 242 9.56 2.98 -2.89
N ASP A 243 10.13 2.25 -1.96
CA ASP A 243 11.37 1.48 -2.15
C ASP A 243 11.24 0.16 -1.40
N PHE A 244 10.92 -0.91 -2.13
CA PHE A 244 10.75 -2.24 -1.56
C PHE A 244 12.08 -2.95 -1.24
N SER A 245 13.22 -2.35 -1.56
CA SER A 245 14.53 -2.87 -1.14
C SER A 245 14.82 -2.60 0.34
N GLN A 246 14.12 -1.65 0.95
CA GLN A 246 14.27 -1.33 2.37
C GLN A 246 13.57 -2.36 3.25
N PRO A 247 14.14 -2.67 4.43
CA PRO A 247 13.51 -3.58 5.37
C PRO A 247 12.21 -3.01 5.95
N VAL A 248 11.21 -3.87 6.12
CA VAL A 248 9.96 -3.53 6.79
C VAL A 248 9.96 -4.15 8.19
N PRO A 249 10.01 -3.36 9.27
CA PRO A 249 9.98 -3.90 10.63
C PRO A 249 8.76 -4.80 10.87
N GLY A 250 8.99 -5.97 11.45
CA GLY A 250 7.93 -6.94 11.75
C GLY A 250 7.55 -7.89 10.60
N LEU A 251 8.18 -7.75 9.43
CA LEU A 251 8.09 -8.68 8.31
C LEU A 251 9.45 -9.31 8.00
N GLN A 252 9.43 -10.47 7.35
CA GLN A 252 10.60 -11.03 6.67
C GLN A 252 10.98 -10.15 5.46
N ALA A 253 11.91 -10.61 4.62
CA ALA A 253 12.27 -9.87 3.42
C ALA A 253 11.02 -9.64 2.56
N PHE A 254 10.88 -8.43 1.99
CA PHE A 254 9.71 -8.10 1.17
C PHE A 254 9.55 -9.06 -0.03
N ALA A 255 10.65 -9.64 -0.52
CA ALA A 255 10.61 -10.66 -1.56
C ALA A 255 9.76 -11.88 -1.16
N ASP A 256 9.88 -12.36 0.08
CA ASP A 256 9.12 -13.50 0.59
C ASP A 256 7.63 -13.17 0.66
N LEU A 257 7.30 -11.96 1.14
CA LEU A 257 5.93 -11.45 1.14
C LEU A 257 5.38 -11.38 -0.28
N TYR A 258 6.17 -10.87 -1.24
CA TYR A 258 5.71 -10.69 -2.60
C TYR A 258 5.48 -12.02 -3.31
N MET A 259 6.34 -13.03 -3.10
CA MET A 259 6.10 -14.39 -3.61
C MET A 259 4.77 -14.95 -3.08
N ALA A 260 4.56 -14.91 -1.77
CA ALA A 260 3.29 -15.36 -1.17
C ALA A 260 2.08 -14.56 -1.70
N PHE A 261 2.27 -13.27 -2.00
CA PHE A 261 1.25 -12.40 -2.57
C PHE A 261 0.90 -12.77 -4.02
N LEU A 262 1.88 -13.15 -4.83
CA LEU A 262 1.65 -13.64 -6.19
C LEU A 262 0.94 -15.00 -6.18
N ASP A 263 1.40 -15.93 -5.34
CA ASP A 263 0.77 -17.24 -5.21
C ASP A 263 -0.71 -17.12 -4.79
N HIS A 264 -0.98 -16.26 -3.80
CA HIS A 264 -2.35 -15.99 -3.38
C HIS A 264 -3.17 -15.31 -4.50
N PHE A 265 -2.58 -14.36 -5.22
CA PHE A 265 -3.24 -13.71 -6.36
C PHE A 265 -3.66 -14.72 -7.43
N GLU A 266 -2.80 -15.68 -7.76
CA GLU A 266 -3.11 -16.72 -8.74
C GLU A 266 -4.24 -17.65 -8.29
N ALA A 267 -4.31 -17.93 -6.99
CA ALA A 267 -5.31 -18.81 -6.43
C ALA A 267 -6.69 -18.14 -6.26
N THR A 268 -6.74 -16.88 -5.80
CA THR A 268 -7.97 -16.30 -5.23
C THR A 268 -8.39 -14.96 -5.82
N SER A 269 -7.59 -14.35 -6.69
CA SER A 269 -7.86 -12.96 -7.12
C SER A 269 -9.17 -12.79 -7.89
N PHE A 270 -9.62 -13.82 -8.61
CA PHE A 270 -10.76 -13.80 -9.54
C PHE A 270 -10.77 -12.55 -10.45
N GLY A 271 -9.59 -12.02 -10.79
CA GLY A 271 -9.46 -10.83 -11.63
C GLY A 271 -9.74 -9.49 -10.92
N SER A 272 -9.63 -9.44 -9.59
CA SER A 272 -9.80 -8.22 -8.79
C SER A 272 -8.88 -7.09 -9.28
N SER A 273 -9.48 -5.96 -9.64
CA SER A 273 -8.76 -4.78 -10.12
C SER A 273 -7.90 -4.17 -9.03
N VAL A 274 -8.38 -4.11 -7.79
CA VAL A 274 -7.64 -3.57 -6.65
C VAL A 274 -6.41 -4.43 -6.34
N PHE A 275 -6.59 -5.75 -6.27
CA PHE A 275 -5.48 -6.68 -6.01
C PHE A 275 -4.44 -6.61 -7.14
N SER A 276 -4.89 -6.58 -8.40
CA SER A 276 -4.01 -6.40 -9.56
C SER A 276 -3.14 -5.15 -9.45
N GLN A 277 -3.66 -4.03 -8.91
CA GLN A 277 -2.86 -2.82 -8.77
C GLN A 277 -1.79 -2.93 -7.67
N TYR A 278 -2.06 -3.64 -6.58
CA TYR A 278 -1.03 -3.96 -5.59
C TYR A 278 0.04 -4.90 -6.15
N VAL A 279 -0.33 -5.85 -7.02
CA VAL A 279 0.63 -6.71 -7.74
C VAL A 279 1.56 -5.90 -8.64
N LEU A 280 1.03 -4.86 -9.31
CA LEU A 280 1.82 -4.03 -10.24
C LEU A 280 2.76 -3.04 -9.55
N LEU A 281 2.58 -2.71 -8.26
CA LEU A 281 3.42 -1.73 -7.56
C LEU A 281 4.91 -2.18 -7.49
N PRO A 282 5.26 -3.41 -7.07
CA PRO A 282 6.64 -3.88 -7.13
C PRO A 282 7.19 -4.04 -8.55
N MET A 283 6.32 -4.09 -9.58
CA MET A 283 6.72 -4.18 -10.98
C MET A 283 7.15 -2.84 -11.61
N MET A 284 7.02 -1.72 -10.89
CA MET A 284 7.53 -0.44 -11.40
C MET A 284 9.02 -0.52 -11.74
N GLN A 285 9.44 0.18 -12.79
CA GLN A 285 10.80 0.09 -13.32
C GLN A 285 11.88 0.60 -12.35
N GLN A 286 11.51 1.51 -11.44
CA GLN A 286 12.38 2.00 -10.38
C GLN A 286 12.64 0.97 -9.26
N GLN A 287 11.84 -0.10 -9.18
CA GLN A 287 12.00 -1.15 -8.18
C GLN A 287 13.00 -2.22 -8.65
N SER A 288 13.37 -3.12 -7.74
CA SER A 288 14.27 -4.24 -8.06
C SER A 288 13.82 -5.03 -9.27
N VAL A 289 14.78 -5.37 -10.13
CA VAL A 289 14.56 -6.18 -11.34
C VAL A 289 13.99 -7.56 -11.02
N GLU A 290 14.29 -8.09 -9.83
CA GLU A 290 13.84 -9.42 -9.41
C GLU A 290 12.31 -9.53 -9.34
N TYR A 291 11.60 -8.48 -8.91
CA TYR A 291 10.13 -8.50 -8.86
C TYR A 291 9.51 -8.57 -10.27
N ARG A 292 10.09 -7.83 -11.22
CA ARG A 292 9.65 -7.90 -12.62
C ARG A 292 9.97 -9.26 -13.22
N LYS A 293 11.18 -9.79 -12.96
CA LYS A 293 11.59 -11.11 -13.42
C LYS A 293 10.62 -12.18 -12.94
N LEU A 294 10.36 -12.22 -11.64
CA LEU A 294 9.42 -13.15 -11.01
C LEU A 294 8.07 -13.17 -11.74
N VAL A 295 7.46 -12.00 -11.95
CA VAL A 295 6.14 -11.93 -12.63
C VAL A 295 6.22 -12.29 -14.12
N TRP A 296 7.21 -11.78 -14.85
CA TRP A 296 7.29 -11.97 -16.30
C TRP A 296 7.75 -13.35 -16.74
N THR A 297 8.49 -14.08 -15.90
CA THR A 297 9.11 -15.36 -16.27
C THR A 297 8.63 -16.55 -15.46
N GLU A 298 8.19 -16.36 -14.21
CA GLU A 298 7.87 -17.47 -13.30
C GLU A 298 6.36 -17.56 -13.01
N HIS A 299 5.65 -16.43 -12.97
CA HIS A 299 4.23 -16.36 -12.60
C HIS A 299 3.29 -16.07 -13.79
N ALA A 300 3.20 -17.03 -14.72
CA ALA A 300 2.39 -16.89 -15.92
C ALA A 300 0.88 -16.72 -15.63
N LEU A 301 0.37 -17.32 -14.55
CA LEU A 301 -1.04 -17.21 -14.16
C LEU A 301 -1.35 -15.83 -13.59
N THR A 302 -0.39 -15.20 -12.89
CA THR A 302 -0.49 -13.81 -12.47
C THR A 302 -0.71 -12.92 -13.68
N LEU A 303 0.13 -13.03 -14.71
CA LEU A 303 0.02 -12.22 -15.93
C LEU A 303 -1.35 -12.35 -16.59
N ARG A 304 -1.89 -13.58 -16.65
CA ARG A 304 -3.20 -13.85 -17.24
C ARG A 304 -4.34 -13.21 -16.46
N SER A 305 -4.20 -13.10 -15.13
CA SER A 305 -5.26 -12.70 -14.19
C SER A 305 -5.31 -11.19 -13.92
N VAL A 306 -4.34 -10.41 -14.41
CA VAL A 306 -4.35 -8.94 -14.33
C VAL A 306 -5.25 -8.35 -15.41
N PHE A 307 -6.51 -8.07 -15.06
CA PHE A 307 -7.48 -7.40 -15.94
C PHE A 307 -7.57 -5.90 -15.60
N LEU A 308 -6.63 -5.11 -16.13
CA LEU A 308 -6.59 -3.67 -15.91
C LEU A 308 -6.40 -2.91 -17.22
N SER A 309 -7.24 -1.90 -17.43
CA SER A 309 -7.01 -0.87 -18.45
C SER A 309 -6.12 0.24 -17.91
N PRO A 310 -5.38 0.97 -18.77
CA PRO A 310 -4.53 2.06 -18.29
C PRO A 310 -5.33 3.19 -17.62
N ASN A 311 -6.61 3.38 -18.01
CA ASN A 311 -7.51 4.36 -17.38
C ASN A 311 -7.88 4.00 -15.92
N GLN A 312 -7.72 2.75 -15.52
CA GLN A 312 -8.02 2.27 -14.17
C GLN A 312 -6.80 2.27 -13.24
N LEU A 313 -5.60 2.54 -13.78
CA LEU A 313 -4.40 2.62 -12.96
C LEU A 313 -4.47 3.84 -12.03
N MET A 314 -4.24 3.59 -10.75
CA MET A 314 -4.16 4.61 -9.69
C MET A 314 -2.79 5.29 -9.63
N PHE A 315 -1.88 4.91 -10.51
CA PHE A 315 -0.58 5.53 -10.68
C PHE A 315 -0.21 5.68 -12.17
N PRO A 316 0.72 6.60 -12.51
CA PRO A 316 1.05 6.88 -13.90
C PRO A 316 1.64 5.64 -14.61
N MET A 317 1.14 5.34 -15.81
CA MET A 317 1.61 4.22 -16.65
C MET A 317 3.12 4.28 -16.90
N GLU A 318 3.69 5.49 -16.95
CA GLU A 318 5.10 5.78 -17.13
C GLU A 318 5.98 5.06 -16.10
N LYS A 319 5.46 4.79 -14.89
CA LYS A 319 6.19 4.03 -13.86
C LYS A 319 6.44 2.57 -14.23
N LEU A 320 5.66 2.01 -15.15
CA LEU A 320 5.87 0.67 -15.72
C LEU A 320 6.71 0.72 -17.00
N LEU A 321 6.80 1.88 -17.67
CA LEU A 321 7.47 2.05 -18.95
C LEU A 321 8.91 2.56 -18.82
N TYR A 322 9.22 3.37 -17.79
CA TYR A 322 10.49 4.06 -17.68
C TYR A 322 11.17 3.89 -16.31
N PRO A 323 12.51 3.64 -16.28
CA PRO A 323 13.41 3.45 -17.43
C PRO A 323 13.07 2.21 -18.28
N GLU A 324 13.54 2.20 -19.53
CA GLU A 324 13.34 1.07 -20.44
C GLU A 324 14.06 -0.17 -19.91
N GLU A 325 13.41 -1.34 -19.99
CA GLU A 325 13.95 -2.59 -19.48
C GLU A 325 15.13 -3.08 -20.34
N VAL A 326 16.22 -3.46 -19.66
CA VAL A 326 17.48 -3.89 -20.30
C VAL A 326 17.80 -5.36 -20.01
N ASN A 327 17.08 -6.00 -19.10
CA ASN A 327 17.28 -7.40 -18.77
C ASN A 327 16.72 -8.30 -19.90
N ALA A 328 17.62 -8.92 -20.67
CA ALA A 328 17.27 -9.76 -21.81
C ALA A 328 16.34 -10.94 -21.43
N THR A 329 16.46 -11.49 -20.22
CA THR A 329 15.59 -12.58 -19.75
C THR A 329 14.14 -12.11 -19.60
N ILE A 330 13.93 -10.92 -19.01
CA ILE A 330 12.59 -10.33 -18.86
C ILE A 330 11.99 -10.00 -20.24
N ILE A 331 12.78 -9.37 -21.12
CA ILE A 331 12.32 -9.02 -22.47
C ILE A 331 11.93 -10.26 -23.27
N THR A 332 12.72 -11.34 -23.18
CA THR A 332 12.41 -12.60 -23.83
C THR A 332 11.12 -13.21 -23.29
N GLY A 333 10.91 -13.16 -21.96
CA GLY A 333 9.66 -13.55 -21.31
C GLY A 333 8.45 -12.73 -21.79
N MET A 334 8.57 -11.40 -21.80
CA MET A 334 7.53 -10.49 -22.33
C MET A 334 7.16 -10.85 -23.78
N SER A 335 8.17 -11.05 -24.65
CA SER A 335 7.94 -11.43 -26.04
C SER A 335 7.25 -12.79 -26.16
N ALA A 336 7.67 -13.79 -25.38
CA ALA A 336 7.05 -15.11 -25.39
C ALA A 336 5.58 -15.05 -24.93
N ASN A 337 5.28 -14.26 -23.91
CA ASN A 337 3.92 -14.06 -23.38
C ASN A 337 3.00 -13.33 -24.36
N LEU A 338 3.54 -12.40 -25.17
CA LEU A 338 2.82 -11.74 -26.26
C LEU A 338 2.56 -12.71 -27.42
N LEU A 339 3.59 -13.41 -27.90
CA LEU A 339 3.50 -14.29 -29.07
C LEU A 339 2.65 -15.55 -28.81
N SER A 340 2.64 -16.06 -27.58
CA SER A 340 1.76 -17.17 -27.17
C SER A 340 0.29 -16.76 -26.99
N GLY A 341 0.00 -15.45 -26.96
CA GLY A 341 -1.33 -14.93 -26.65
C GLY A 341 -1.73 -15.09 -25.18
N LEU A 342 -0.78 -15.37 -24.29
CA LEU A 342 -1.03 -15.34 -22.84
C LEU A 342 -1.49 -13.94 -22.41
N ILE A 343 -0.81 -12.92 -22.95
CA ILE A 343 -1.12 -11.51 -22.77
C ILE A 343 -1.67 -10.95 -24.09
N THR A 344 -2.87 -10.38 -24.02
CA THR A 344 -3.49 -9.72 -25.18
C THR A 344 -3.94 -8.31 -24.81
N LEU A 345 -4.02 -7.43 -25.80
CA LEU A 345 -4.48 -6.06 -25.59
C LEU A 345 -5.91 -6.00 -25.05
N THR A 346 -6.77 -6.95 -25.44
CA THR A 346 -8.17 -7.02 -25.00
C THR A 346 -8.32 -7.49 -23.56
N ARG A 347 -7.46 -8.41 -23.11
CA ARG A 347 -7.55 -9.02 -21.78
C ARG A 347 -6.73 -8.28 -20.75
N ASN A 348 -5.48 -7.98 -21.08
CA ASN A 348 -4.48 -7.43 -20.17
C ASN A 348 -3.90 -6.12 -20.74
N PRO A 349 -4.71 -5.07 -20.99
CA PRO A 349 -4.24 -3.87 -21.68
C PRO A 349 -2.97 -3.23 -21.07
N VAL A 350 -2.90 -3.09 -19.75
CA VAL A 350 -1.73 -2.51 -19.06
C VAL A 350 -0.47 -3.34 -19.31
N LEU A 351 -0.53 -4.65 -19.06
CA LEU A 351 0.62 -5.54 -19.27
C LEU A 351 1.01 -5.62 -20.74
N TYR A 352 0.04 -5.63 -21.65
CA TYR A 352 0.27 -5.64 -23.09
C TYR A 352 1.04 -4.40 -23.55
N VAL A 353 0.60 -3.20 -23.14
CA VAL A 353 1.28 -1.95 -23.49
C VAL A 353 2.70 -1.93 -22.92
N ALA A 354 2.89 -2.35 -21.67
CA ALA A 354 4.21 -2.42 -21.06
C ALA A 354 5.14 -3.40 -21.80
N ALA A 355 4.66 -4.60 -22.11
CA ALA A 355 5.43 -5.60 -22.83
C ALA A 355 5.80 -5.15 -24.25
N VAL A 356 4.85 -4.62 -25.02
CA VAL A 356 5.11 -4.10 -26.37
C VAL A 356 6.12 -2.95 -26.33
N HIS A 357 5.98 -2.03 -25.37
CA HIS A 357 6.93 -0.94 -25.19
C HIS A 357 8.36 -1.45 -25.00
N HIS A 358 8.56 -2.30 -23.98
CA HIS A 358 9.91 -2.77 -23.62
C HIS A 358 10.52 -3.65 -24.70
N VAL A 359 9.73 -4.57 -25.29
CA VAL A 359 10.21 -5.41 -26.41
C VAL A 359 10.59 -4.56 -27.62
N ASN A 360 9.76 -3.57 -28.00
CA ASN A 360 10.08 -2.66 -29.10
C ASN A 360 11.36 -1.88 -28.83
N ARG A 361 11.48 -1.26 -27.64
CA ARG A 361 12.66 -0.47 -27.30
C ARG A 361 13.91 -1.32 -27.36
N PHE A 362 13.93 -2.46 -26.68
CA PHE A 362 15.07 -3.37 -26.64
C PHE A 362 15.51 -3.85 -28.03
N MET A 363 14.56 -4.21 -28.92
CA MET A 363 14.88 -4.65 -30.29
C MET A 363 15.64 -3.59 -31.11
N PHE A 364 15.38 -2.31 -30.86
CA PHE A 364 15.92 -1.21 -31.65
C PHE A 364 16.98 -0.39 -30.93
N THR A 365 17.41 -0.79 -29.72
CA THR A 365 18.51 -0.15 -29.00
C THR A 365 19.86 -0.45 -29.66
N THR A 366 20.70 0.57 -29.82
CA THR A 366 21.99 0.51 -30.53
C THR A 366 23.20 0.25 -29.62
N ASP A 367 22.99 -0.19 -28.39
CA ASP A 367 24.04 -0.35 -27.36
C ASP A 367 24.96 -1.57 -27.54
N GLY A 368 24.85 -2.30 -28.66
CA GLY A 368 25.71 -3.44 -29.02
C GLY A 368 25.57 -4.70 -28.15
N ARG A 369 24.84 -4.63 -27.02
CA ARG A 369 24.58 -5.76 -26.12
C ARG A 369 23.50 -6.67 -26.68
N ASP A 370 23.55 -7.94 -26.26
CA ASP A 370 22.52 -8.97 -26.52
C ASP A 370 22.10 -9.08 -28.00
N ALA A 371 23.05 -8.93 -28.92
CA ALA A 371 22.79 -8.87 -30.36
C ALA A 371 22.01 -10.10 -30.87
N ASP A 372 22.35 -11.29 -30.38
CA ASP A 372 21.67 -12.54 -30.75
C ASP A 372 20.22 -12.56 -30.26
N VAL A 373 19.97 -12.06 -29.04
CA VAL A 373 18.61 -11.95 -28.48
C VAL A 373 17.79 -10.96 -29.29
N LYS A 374 18.34 -9.79 -29.60
CA LYS A 374 17.68 -8.77 -30.44
C LYS A 374 17.32 -9.32 -31.82
N LEU A 375 18.25 -10.04 -32.46
CA LEU A 375 18.01 -10.67 -33.75
C LEU A 375 16.90 -11.72 -33.67
N SER A 376 16.91 -12.54 -32.62
CA SER A 376 15.85 -13.54 -32.37
C SER A 376 14.48 -12.89 -32.19
N LEU A 377 14.41 -11.81 -31.39
CA LEU A 377 13.18 -11.05 -31.16
C LEU A 377 12.66 -10.38 -32.43
N LEU A 378 13.54 -9.79 -33.26
CA LEU A 378 13.13 -9.21 -34.54
C LEU A 378 12.59 -10.26 -35.51
N LYS A 379 13.22 -11.45 -35.56
CA LYS A 379 12.74 -12.58 -36.37
C LYS A 379 11.36 -13.03 -35.91
N SER A 380 11.18 -13.26 -34.60
CA SER A 380 9.92 -13.73 -34.05
C SER A 380 8.79 -12.70 -34.21
N ALA A 381 9.08 -11.41 -34.05
CA ALA A 381 8.13 -10.33 -34.33
C ALA A 381 7.76 -10.25 -35.82
N HIS A 382 8.72 -10.40 -36.73
CA HIS A 382 8.47 -10.36 -38.17
C HIS A 382 7.64 -11.55 -38.68
N LEU A 383 7.90 -12.75 -38.12
CA LEU A 383 7.20 -14.00 -38.42
C LEU A 383 5.87 -14.14 -37.65
N CYS A 384 5.52 -13.18 -36.80
CA CYS A 384 4.27 -13.19 -36.06
C CYS A 384 3.08 -13.23 -37.04
N THR A 385 2.19 -14.21 -36.85
CA THR A 385 1.01 -14.43 -37.69
C THR A 385 -0.13 -13.45 -37.39
N VAL A 386 -0.13 -12.87 -36.20
CA VAL A 386 -1.13 -11.91 -35.76
C VAL A 386 -0.71 -10.51 -36.21
N GLU A 387 -1.33 -10.03 -37.28
CA GLU A 387 -0.96 -8.77 -37.95
C GLU A 387 -1.02 -7.55 -37.01
N SER A 388 -2.01 -7.49 -36.12
CA SER A 388 -2.12 -6.39 -35.14
C SER A 388 -0.94 -6.38 -34.15
N LEU A 389 -0.57 -7.56 -33.62
CA LEU A 389 0.57 -7.69 -32.71
C LEU A 389 1.89 -7.42 -33.44
N LYS A 390 2.06 -7.93 -34.67
CA LYS A 390 3.23 -7.63 -35.52
C LYS A 390 3.38 -6.12 -35.69
N ASN A 391 2.28 -5.43 -36.01
CA ASN A 391 2.29 -3.99 -36.18
C ASN A 391 2.64 -3.26 -34.88
N HIS A 392 2.06 -3.66 -33.75
CA HIS A 392 2.43 -3.11 -32.45
C HIS A 392 3.92 -3.37 -32.13
N LEU A 393 4.42 -4.60 -32.25
CA LEU A 393 5.83 -4.90 -31.92
C LEU A 393 6.83 -4.16 -32.79
N ILE A 394 6.59 -4.04 -34.09
CA ILE A 394 7.54 -3.45 -35.03
C ILE A 394 7.40 -1.92 -35.06
N PHE A 395 6.16 -1.44 -35.20
CA PHE A 395 5.87 -0.03 -35.48
C PHE A 395 5.51 0.77 -34.22
N TYR A 396 5.58 0.21 -33.01
CA TYR A 396 5.34 0.99 -31.78
C TYR A 396 6.16 2.27 -31.73
N LYS A 397 5.47 3.39 -31.49
CA LYS A 397 6.04 4.73 -31.30
C LYS A 397 6.01 5.12 -29.84
N GLU A 398 4.83 5.13 -29.23
CA GLU A 398 4.60 5.59 -27.87
C GLU A 398 3.26 5.10 -27.32
N TYR A 399 3.12 5.20 -26.00
CA TYR A 399 1.85 5.05 -25.30
C TYR A 399 1.13 6.40 -25.27
N LYS A 400 -0.19 6.39 -25.48
CA LYS A 400 -1.05 7.59 -25.33
C LYS A 400 -2.27 7.25 -24.50
N MET A 401 -2.53 8.03 -23.44
CA MET A 401 -3.75 7.89 -22.66
C MET A 401 -4.94 8.41 -23.49
N SER A 402 -6.00 7.60 -23.63
CA SER A 402 -7.22 7.98 -24.33
C SER A 402 -7.81 9.25 -23.71
N GLY A 403 -7.72 10.40 -24.40
CA GLY A 403 -8.23 11.70 -23.93
C GLY A 403 -7.19 12.83 -23.77
N SER A 404 -5.90 12.59 -24.01
CA SER A 404 -4.90 13.66 -24.07
C SER A 404 -4.85 14.30 -25.46
N SER A 405 -5.45 15.50 -25.59
CA SER A 405 -5.44 16.44 -26.73
C SER A 405 -5.57 15.84 -28.14
N VAL A 406 -6.76 16.00 -28.72
CA VAL A 406 -6.96 16.10 -30.17
C VAL A 406 -7.49 17.49 -30.42
N ASP A 407 -6.77 18.25 -31.25
CA ASP A 407 -7.28 19.44 -31.93
C ASP A 407 -8.67 19.14 -32.47
N VAL A 408 -9.62 20.00 -32.11
CA VAL A 408 -11.02 19.93 -32.54
C VAL A 408 -11.08 19.81 -34.05
N ASN A 409 -11.44 18.61 -34.54
CA ASN A 409 -12.24 18.33 -35.74
C ASN A 409 -12.15 16.82 -36.05
N ASP A 410 -12.95 16.00 -35.37
CA ASP A 410 -13.77 15.01 -36.09
C ASP A 410 -14.83 14.41 -35.17
N ASP A 411 -16.08 14.50 -35.62
CA ASP A 411 -17.27 13.94 -34.98
C ASP A 411 -17.37 12.45 -35.33
N THR A 412 -16.97 11.55 -34.43
CA THR A 412 -17.55 10.19 -34.38
C THR A 412 -17.55 9.60 -32.97
N ASN A 413 -18.76 9.26 -32.52
CA ASN A 413 -19.14 8.36 -31.42
C ASN A 413 -18.04 7.72 -30.56
N SER A 414 -18.01 8.14 -29.30
CA SER A 414 -17.26 7.55 -28.20
C SER A 414 -17.83 6.18 -27.78
N SER A 415 -17.31 5.11 -28.37
CA SER A 415 -17.20 3.80 -27.70
C SER A 415 -15.72 3.43 -27.69
N GLY A 416 -15.15 3.25 -26.49
CA GLY A 416 -13.71 3.15 -26.27
C GLY A 416 -13.00 2.12 -27.15
N ASP A 417 -12.27 2.61 -28.15
CA ASP A 417 -11.38 1.78 -28.94
C ASP A 417 -10.20 1.36 -28.08
N ILE A 418 -10.11 0.06 -27.78
CA ILE A 418 -9.04 -0.54 -26.99
C ILE A 418 -7.66 -0.33 -27.66
N ASN A 419 -7.62 -0.08 -28.98
CA ASN A 419 -6.39 0.28 -29.69
C ASN A 419 -5.91 1.72 -29.43
N ALA A 420 -6.72 2.57 -28.78
CA ALA A 420 -6.39 3.98 -28.55
C ALA A 420 -5.15 4.19 -27.64
N TYR A 421 -4.68 3.16 -26.95
CA TYR A 421 -3.53 3.27 -26.04
C TYR A 421 -2.16 3.21 -26.72
N ILE A 422 -2.09 2.67 -27.94
CA ILE A 422 -0.83 2.45 -28.65
C ILE A 422 -0.78 3.31 -29.90
N VAL A 423 0.24 4.15 -30.00
CA VAL A 423 0.54 4.89 -31.21
C VAL A 423 1.61 4.14 -31.98
N CYS A 424 1.33 3.85 -33.25
CA CYS A 424 2.29 3.25 -34.17
C CYS A 424 2.80 4.25 -35.20
N TYR A 425 4.02 4.05 -35.68
CA TYR A 425 4.56 4.71 -36.84
C TYR A 425 3.81 4.28 -38.11
N THR A 426 3.41 5.24 -38.93
CA THR A 426 2.93 4.97 -40.30
C THR A 426 4.07 4.51 -41.21
N LYS A 427 5.29 4.98 -40.94
CA LYS A 427 6.54 4.54 -41.59
C LYS A 427 7.65 4.49 -40.55
N LEU A 428 8.42 3.40 -40.54
CA LEU A 428 9.54 3.24 -39.62
C LEU A 428 10.66 4.26 -39.90
N PRO A 429 11.34 4.75 -38.85
CA PRO A 429 12.59 5.49 -39.00
C PRO A 429 13.63 4.68 -39.81
N ILE A 430 14.40 5.36 -40.66
CA ILE A 430 15.38 4.75 -41.57
C ILE A 430 16.34 3.79 -40.85
N GLN A 431 16.78 4.16 -39.64
CA GLN A 431 17.67 3.35 -38.81
C GLN A 431 17.04 1.98 -38.47
N ARG A 432 15.74 1.96 -38.12
CA ARG A 432 15.00 0.72 -37.84
C ARG A 432 14.76 -0.09 -39.11
N CYS A 433 14.48 0.58 -40.24
CA CYS A 433 14.34 -0.08 -41.54
C CYS A 433 15.60 -0.85 -41.94
N ASN A 434 16.78 -0.28 -41.72
CA ASN A 434 18.05 -0.93 -42.06
C ASN A 434 18.29 -2.19 -41.21
N LEU A 435 17.94 -2.14 -39.92
CA LEU A 435 18.00 -3.31 -39.03
C LEU A 435 17.01 -4.41 -39.48
N LEU A 436 15.76 -4.06 -39.77
CA LEU A 436 14.76 -5.03 -40.25
C LEU A 436 15.17 -5.69 -41.58
N LYS A 437 15.76 -4.94 -42.52
CA LYS A 437 16.28 -5.48 -43.78
C LYS A 437 17.42 -6.48 -43.62
N SER A 438 18.12 -6.47 -42.48
CA SER A 438 19.17 -7.46 -42.21
C SER A 438 18.62 -8.80 -41.71
N VAL A 439 17.32 -8.83 -41.37
CA VAL A 439 16.61 -9.98 -40.79
C VAL A 439 15.74 -10.69 -41.83
N THR A 440 15.20 -9.95 -42.79
CA THR A 440 14.48 -10.44 -43.99
C THR A 440 15.45 -10.95 -45.04
#